data_AF-A0AAW8AQH5-F1
#
_entry.id   AF-A0AAW8AQH5-F1
#
_cell.length_a   1.000
_cell.length_b   1.000
_cell.length_c   1.000
_cell.angle_alpha   90.00
_cell.angle_beta   90.00
_cell.angle_gamma   90.00
#
_symmetry.space_group_name_H-M   'P 1'
#
loop_
_entity.id
_entity.type
_entity.pdbx_description
1 polymer ?
#
loop_
_entity_poly.entity_id
_entity_poly.type
_entity_poly.pdbx_seq_one_letter_code
_entity_poly.pdbx_strand_id
1 'polypeptide(L)'
;VPVGAAVIGPDGAVLALAGNRREQIGDPTAPAEIHAIREAAATFGDGWRLEGCTLAVTLEPCAMCAGALVSARIGHLVFGAFEPKTN
;
A
#
# COMPACT_ATOMS: atom_id res chain seq x y z
N VAL A 1 -8.08 12.34 4.51
CA VAL A 1 -8.27 11.10 5.34
C VAL A 1 -6.92 10.63 5.87
N PRO A 2 -6.71 10.47 7.19
CA PRO A 2 -5.43 10.07 7.77
C PRO A 2 -5.20 8.56 7.63
N VAL A 3 -4.76 8.12 6.46
CA VAL A 3 -4.35 6.72 6.20
C VAL A 3 -2.83 6.66 6.08
N GLY A 4 -2.21 5.70 6.77
CA GLY A 4 -0.80 5.33 6.59
C GLY A 4 -0.66 3.91 6.08
N ALA A 5 0.37 3.66 5.28
CA ALA A 5 0.69 2.34 4.73
C ALA A 5 2.21 2.07 4.80
N ALA A 6 2.57 0.82 5.06
CA ALA A 6 3.93 0.32 5.10
C ALA A 6 4.03 -0.97 4.26
N VAL A 7 5.09 -1.11 3.47
CA VAL A 7 5.42 -2.38 2.81
C VAL A 7 6.63 -3.00 3.52
N ILE A 8 6.48 -4.26 3.89
CA ILE A 8 7.48 -5.02 4.63
C ILE A 8 7.95 -6.17 3.73
N GLY A 9 9.26 -6.30 3.58
CA GLY A 9 9.90 -7.37 2.81
C GLY A 9 9.79 -8.73 3.49
N PRO A 10 10.08 -9.82 2.76
CA PRO A 10 10.05 -11.19 3.31
C PRO A 10 11.04 -11.41 4.47
N ASP A 11 12.09 -10.60 4.53
CA ASP A 11 13.12 -10.57 5.58
C ASP A 11 12.73 -9.71 6.79
N GLY A 12 11.56 -9.08 6.76
CA GLY A 12 11.08 -8.16 7.79
C GLY A 12 11.57 -6.72 7.62
N ALA A 13 12.32 -6.39 6.57
CA ALA A 13 12.77 -5.03 6.32
C ALA A 13 11.60 -4.11 5.90
N VAL A 14 11.58 -2.87 6.37
CA VAL A 14 10.61 -1.87 5.89
C VAL A 14 11.11 -1.31 4.56
N LEU A 15 10.38 -1.61 3.49
CA LEU A 15 10.74 -1.21 2.12
C LEU A 15 10.18 0.17 1.74
N ALA A 16 9.04 0.55 2.31
CA ALA A 16 8.41 1.85 2.10
C ALA A 16 7.45 2.24 3.22
N LEU A 17 7.29 3.54 3.43
CA LEU A 17 6.29 4.14 4.31
C LEU A 17 5.61 5.30 3.57
N ALA A 18 4.27 5.29 3.51
CA ALA A 18 3.52 6.33 2.84
C ALA A 18 2.27 6.74 3.62
N GLY A 19 1.83 7.97 3.37
CA GLY A 19 0.56 8.50 3.87
C GLY A 19 -0.35 8.89 2.69
N ASN A 20 -1.64 9.05 2.97
CA ASN A 20 -2.59 9.56 1.99
C ASN A 20 -2.24 11.00 1.60
N ARG A 21 -2.06 11.25 0.30
CA ARG A 21 -1.72 12.57 -0.26
C ARG A 21 -2.77 13.12 -1.21
N ARG A 22 -3.96 12.51 -1.33
CA ARG A 22 -4.98 12.91 -2.31
C ARG A 22 -5.27 14.41 -2.32
N GLU A 23 -5.51 14.99 -1.14
CA GLU A 23 -5.78 16.42 -0.99
C GLU A 23 -4.51 17.27 -1.12
N GLN A 24 -3.36 16.76 -0.67
CA GLN A 24 -2.08 17.50 -0.70
C GLN A 24 -1.59 17.77 -2.12
N ILE A 25 -1.81 16.82 -3.04
CA ILE A 25 -1.32 16.92 -4.43
C ILE A 25 -2.44 16.96 -5.47
N GLY A 26 -3.71 16.97 -5.04
CA GLY A 26 -4.87 17.01 -5.94
C GLY A 26 -5.04 15.76 -6.81
N ASP A 27 -4.46 14.63 -6.43
CA ASP A 27 -4.48 13.38 -7.20
C ASP A 27 -5.45 12.36 -6.56
N PRO A 28 -6.55 11.98 -7.24
CA PRO A 28 -7.48 10.98 -6.72
C PRO A 28 -6.85 9.59 -6.55
N THR A 29 -5.73 9.32 -7.22
CA THR A 29 -4.97 8.07 -7.19
C THR A 29 -3.82 8.07 -6.19
N ALA A 30 -3.78 9.06 -5.29
CA ALA A 30 -2.79 9.17 -4.20
C ALA A 30 -3.21 8.68 -2.79
N PRO A 31 -3.93 7.54 -2.61
CA PRO A 31 -3.96 6.85 -1.32
C PRO A 31 -2.56 6.38 -0.87
N ALA A 32 -2.41 6.13 0.43
CA ALA A 32 -1.14 5.70 1.02
C ALA A 32 -0.59 4.42 0.35
N GLU A 33 -1.46 3.46 0.07
CA GLU A 33 -1.16 2.13 -0.45
C GLU A 33 -0.49 2.21 -1.82
N ILE A 34 -0.99 3.08 -2.72
CA ILE A 34 -0.45 3.24 -4.07
C ILE A 34 0.99 3.78 -4.02
N HIS A 35 1.23 4.76 -3.14
CA HIS A 35 2.57 5.30 -2.97
C HIS A 35 3.52 4.30 -2.31
N ALA A 36 3.06 3.59 -1.27
CA ALA A 36 3.85 2.56 -0.61
C ALA A 36 4.27 1.45 -1.59
N ILE A 37 3.36 0.97 -2.44
CA ILE A 37 3.66 -0.04 -3.47
C ILE A 37 4.72 0.47 -4.46
N ARG A 38 4.56 1.71 -4.96
CA ARG A 38 5.49 2.30 -5.94
C ARG A 38 6.90 2.45 -5.37
N GLU A 39 7.01 2.96 -4.15
CA GLU A 39 8.28 3.14 -3.45
C GLU A 39 8.91 1.79 -3.09
N ALA A 40 8.11 0.83 -2.61
CA ALA A 40 8.61 -0.48 -2.26
C ALA A 40 9.12 -1.24 -3.48
N ALA A 41 8.46 -1.15 -4.64
CA ALA A 41 8.93 -1.79 -5.86
C ALA A 41 10.31 -1.25 -6.29
N ALA A 42 10.52 0.06 -6.14
CA ALA A 42 11.82 0.68 -6.41
C ALA A 42 12.91 0.22 -5.42
N THR A 43 12.56 0.00 -4.15
CA THR A 43 13.50 -0.42 -3.10
C THR A 43 13.78 -1.93 -3.10
N PHE A 44 12.78 -2.77 -3.38
CA PHE A 44 12.88 -4.23 -3.28
C PHE A 44 13.80 -4.83 -4.35
N GLY A 45 13.83 -4.24 -5.54
CA GLY A 45 14.78 -4.61 -6.59
C GLY A 45 14.40 -5.81 -7.47
N ASP A 46 13.28 -6.49 -7.21
CA ASP A 46 12.73 -7.57 -8.06
C ASP A 46 11.84 -7.03 -9.21
N GLY A 47 12.31 -5.95 -9.85
CA GLY A 47 11.55 -5.22 -10.87
C GLY A 47 10.30 -4.55 -10.29
N TRP A 48 9.12 -4.96 -10.76
CA TRP A 48 7.83 -4.40 -10.31
C TRP A 48 7.08 -5.31 -9.31
N ARG A 49 7.58 -6.52 -9.09
CA ARG A 49 6.92 -7.53 -8.24
C ARG A 49 7.32 -7.34 -6.80
N LEU A 50 6.36 -7.53 -5.90
CA LEU A 50 6.53 -7.48 -4.46
C LEU A 50 6.14 -8.84 -3.85
N GLU A 51 6.55 -9.93 -4.50
CA GLU A 51 6.24 -11.29 -4.05
C GLU A 51 6.81 -11.54 -2.64
N GLY A 52 6.01 -12.18 -1.80
CA GLY A 52 6.35 -12.42 -0.40
C GLY A 52 6.32 -11.18 0.51
N CYS A 53 6.14 -9.97 -0.04
CA CYS A 53 5.99 -8.77 0.76
C CYS A 53 4.61 -8.71 1.43
N THR A 54 4.54 -7.96 2.53
CA THR A 54 3.31 -7.67 3.26
C THR A 54 3.01 -6.17 3.20
N LEU A 55 1.77 -5.80 2.84
CA LEU A 55 1.28 -4.44 3.03
C LEU A 55 0.54 -4.34 4.36
N ALA A 56 0.98 -3.43 5.23
CA ALA A 56 0.26 -3.04 6.44
C ALA A 56 -0.34 -1.64 6.24
N VAL A 57 -1.64 -1.47 6.48
CA VAL A 57 -2.36 -0.20 6.29
C VAL A 57 -3.27 0.09 7.49
N THR A 58 -3.46 1.37 7.84
CA THR A 58 -4.25 1.71 9.03
C THR A 58 -5.76 1.54 8.84
N LEU A 59 -6.24 1.57 7.60
CA LEU A 59 -7.64 1.42 7.21
C LEU A 59 -7.77 0.42 6.06
N GLU A 60 -8.92 -0.24 5.97
CA GLU A 60 -9.24 -1.16 4.89
C GLU A 60 -9.05 -0.51 3.51
N PRO A 61 -8.28 -1.14 2.61
CA PRO A 61 -8.01 -0.57 1.30
C PRO A 61 -9.27 -0.58 0.42
N CYS A 62 -9.49 0.51 -0.32
CA CYS A 62 -10.59 0.54 -1.29
C CYS A 62 -10.32 -0.41 -2.49
N ALA A 63 -11.34 -0.65 -3.32
CA ALA A 63 -11.24 -1.55 -4.47
C ALA A 63 -10.06 -1.24 -5.41
N MET A 64 -9.73 0.04 -5.63
CA MET A 64 -8.57 0.44 -6.43
C MET A 64 -7.25 -0.05 -5.80
N CYS A 65 -7.09 0.16 -4.50
CA CYS A 65 -5.90 -0.27 -3.78
C CYS A 65 -5.82 -1.80 -3.74
N ALA A 66 -6.91 -2.49 -3.43
CA ALA A 66 -6.98 -3.94 -3.47
C ALA A 66 -6.55 -4.51 -4.84
N GLY A 67 -7.03 -3.92 -5.93
CA GLY A 67 -6.58 -4.27 -7.28
C GLY A 67 -5.08 -4.05 -7.49
N ALA A 68 -4.53 -2.95 -6.98
CA ALA A 68 -3.10 -2.65 -7.06
C ALA A 68 -2.24 -3.67 -6.29
N LEU A 69 -2.67 -4.16 -5.13
CA LEU A 69 -1.97 -5.21 -4.39
C LEU A 69 -1.87 -6.50 -5.23
N VAL A 70 -2.99 -6.91 -5.85
CA VAL A 70 -3.04 -8.09 -6.72
C VAL A 70 -2.11 -7.92 -7.93
N SER A 71 -2.13 -6.73 -8.54
CA SER A 71 -1.24 -6.38 -9.65
C SER A 71 0.23 -6.38 -9.23
N ALA A 72 0.56 -5.95 -8.01
CA ALA A 72 1.93 -5.91 -7.49
C ALA A 72 2.43 -7.25 -6.93
N ARG A 73 1.57 -8.28 -6.86
CA ARG A 73 1.89 -9.60 -6.29
C ARG A 73 2.23 -9.58 -4.80
N ILE A 74 1.65 -8.64 -4.05
CA ILE A 74 1.77 -8.63 -2.59
C ILE A 74 1.12 -9.89 -2.02
N GLY A 75 1.85 -10.59 -1.15
CA GLY A 75 1.41 -11.88 -0.59
C GLY A 75 0.42 -11.74 0.55
N HIS A 76 0.56 -10.69 1.36
CA HIS A 76 -0.24 -10.50 2.57
C HIS A 76 -0.69 -9.05 2.73
N LEU A 77 -1.92 -8.87 3.20
CA LEU A 77 -2.49 -7.59 3.59
C LEU A 77 -2.87 -7.65 5.06
N VAL A 78 -2.45 -6.64 5.82
CA VAL A 78 -2.87 -6.40 7.20
C VAL A 78 -3.49 -5.01 7.26
N PHE A 79 -4.70 -4.89 7.82
CA PHE A 79 -5.35 -3.59 8.00
C PHE A 79 -5.84 -3.38 9.43
N GLY A 80 -5.77 -2.13 9.91
CA GLY A 80 -6.05 -1.78 11.31
C GLY A 80 -7.52 -1.57 11.66
N ALA A 81 -8.34 -1.13 10.71
CA ALA A 81 -9.77 -0.89 10.91
C ALA A 81 -10.53 -1.06 9.59
N PHE A 82 -11.79 -1.48 9.67
CA PHE A 82 -12.70 -1.52 8.53
C PHE A 82 -13.11 -0.12 8.09
N GLU A 83 -13.29 0.10 6.80
CA GLU A 83 -13.71 1.40 6.26
C GLU A 83 -15.24 1.55 6.41
N PRO A 84 -15.74 2.49 7.25
CA PRO A 84 -17.16 2.56 7.57
C PRO A 84 -18.04 3.12 6.44
N LYS A 85 -17.46 3.72 5.40
CA LYS A 85 -18.20 4.50 4.40
C LYS A 85 -18.24 3.94 2.98
N THR A 86 -17.67 2.75 2.72
CA THR A 86 -17.70 2.19 1.36
C THR A 86 -17.82 0.68 1.38
N ASN A 87 -19.06 0.19 1.23
CA ASN A 87 -19.36 -1.08 0.55
C ASN A 87 -20.63 -0.88 -0.27
#